data_AF-A0A512U6L8-F1
#
_entry.id   AF-A0A512U6L8-F1
#
_cell.length_a   1.000
_cell.length_b   1.000
_cell.length_c   1.000
_cell.angle_alpha   90.00
_cell.angle_beta   90.00
_cell.angle_gamma   90.00
#
_symmetry.space_group_name_H-M   'P 1'
#
loop_
_entity.id
_entity.type
_entity.pdbx_description
1 polymer ?
#
loop_
_entity_poly.entity_id
_entity_poly.type
_entity_poly.pdbx_seq_one_letter_code
_entity_poly.pdbx_strand_id
1 'polypeptide(L)'
;MDQFTGSGIKFSTPIHESRKPISPTVIGEAIPRAATDLLILFTDFVSESSISQIFAFQIIYTKPMGHFIIVELQYKPTIGARSYFTRNFIRKEDVILYWVNEHARSSSSRTVSTLLINLGTPNTPPKKLITGIFALNQAEVCKKMIKEIDITLKVCDIISKDPDLSKDPKFEAYLETTRLYVEGERGRLAVEEDTRQQLLKIPPNLEVFDPLEMTCEIEFIDKHCSICRTTSHSVRECKKKTQGRGSRSSFPKSSKTHQQKGSRE
;
A
#
# COMPACT_ATOMS: atom_id res chain seq x y z
N MET A 1 -13.37 35.48 -34.47
CA MET A 1 -14.28 36.37 -33.73
C MET A 1 -15.61 35.63 -33.67
N ASP A 2 -15.82 34.87 -32.60
CA ASP A 2 -17.11 34.24 -32.30
C ASP A 2 -17.29 34.30 -30.79
N GLN A 3 -18.40 34.91 -30.38
CA GLN A 3 -18.75 35.23 -29.01
C GLN A 3 -19.47 34.02 -28.40
N PHE A 4 -18.84 33.37 -27.42
CA PHE A 4 -19.54 32.44 -26.53
C PHE A 4 -19.95 33.19 -25.25
N THR A 5 -21.23 33.52 -25.18
CA THR A 5 -21.93 34.00 -23.99
C THR A 5 -22.75 32.88 -23.38
N GLY A 6 -22.66 32.72 -22.05
CA GLY A 6 -23.51 31.81 -21.25
C GLY A 6 -22.66 30.75 -20.55
N SER A 7 -22.74 30.50 -19.24
CA SER A 7 -23.74 30.91 -18.25
C SER A 7 -23.07 30.76 -16.88
N GLY A 8 -23.08 31.82 -16.08
CA GLY A 8 -22.51 31.81 -14.72
C GLY A 8 -23.37 31.00 -13.77
N ILE A 9 -22.91 29.80 -13.42
CA ILE A 9 -23.45 29.03 -12.30
C ILE A 9 -22.89 29.64 -11.02
N LYS A 10 -23.71 30.41 -10.31
CA LYS A 10 -23.42 30.90 -8.96
C LYS A 10 -23.60 29.73 -7.98
N PHE A 11 -22.49 29.22 -7.47
CA PHE A 11 -22.52 28.33 -6.30
C PHE A 11 -22.70 29.18 -5.05
N SER A 12 -23.93 29.19 -4.52
CA SER A 12 -24.21 29.66 -3.17
C SER A 12 -23.64 28.67 -2.17
N THR A 13 -22.64 29.09 -1.41
CA THR A 13 -22.13 28.39 -0.22
C THR A 13 -23.26 28.22 0.81
N PRO A 14 -23.48 27.02 1.37
CA PRO A 14 -24.41 26.88 2.47
C PRO A 14 -23.82 27.55 3.73
N ILE A 15 -24.66 28.37 4.34
CA ILE A 15 -24.42 29.05 5.61
C ILE A 15 -24.16 28.01 6.69
N HIS A 16 -23.08 28.21 7.45
CA HIS A 16 -22.70 27.43 8.61
C HIS A 16 -23.82 27.48 9.66
N GLU A 17 -24.65 26.44 9.74
CA GLU A 17 -25.52 26.23 10.89
C GLU A 17 -24.65 25.87 12.10
N SER A 18 -24.69 26.76 13.09
CA SER A 18 -24.18 26.56 14.44
C SER A 18 -24.78 25.28 15.02
N ARG A 19 -23.96 24.22 15.10
CA ARG A 19 -24.31 23.01 15.85
C ARG A 19 -24.45 23.40 17.32
N LYS A 20 -25.68 23.36 17.84
CA LYS A 20 -25.96 23.44 19.27
C LYS A 20 -25.16 22.36 20.02
N PRO A 21 -24.57 22.65 21.18
CA PRO A 21 -23.93 21.63 22.01
C PRO A 21 -24.98 20.57 22.39
N ILE A 22 -24.69 19.33 22.05
CA ILE A 22 -25.47 18.17 22.47
C ILE A 22 -25.25 18.05 23.98
N SER A 23 -26.28 18.33 24.77
CA SER A 23 -26.29 18.04 26.20
C SER A 23 -26.15 16.53 26.38
N PRO A 24 -25.17 16.03 27.15
CA PRO A 24 -25.02 14.60 27.41
C PRO A 24 -26.26 14.14 28.16
N THR A 25 -27.14 13.42 27.45
CA THR A 25 -28.25 12.72 28.08
C THR A 25 -27.64 11.53 28.80
N VAL A 26 -27.81 11.55 30.13
CA VAL A 26 -27.32 10.57 31.09
C VAL A 26 -27.86 9.19 30.73
N ILE A 27 -27.00 8.36 30.12
CA ILE A 27 -27.16 6.90 30.10
C ILE A 27 -26.19 6.39 31.16
N GLY A 28 -26.76 6.09 32.33
CA GLY A 28 -26.05 5.61 33.52
C GLY A 28 -25.63 4.15 33.41
N GLU A 29 -24.79 3.82 32.44
CA GLU A 29 -23.96 2.62 32.53
C GLU A 29 -22.61 3.04 33.11
N ALA A 30 -22.24 2.42 34.23
CA ALA A 30 -20.97 2.67 34.88
C ALA A 30 -19.83 2.28 33.94
N ILE A 31 -19.30 3.26 33.21
CA ILE A 31 -18.04 3.11 32.46
C ILE A 31 -17.01 2.64 33.50
N PRO A 32 -16.37 1.48 33.32
CA PRO A 32 -15.37 0.99 34.25
C PRO A 32 -14.31 2.07 34.47
N ARG A 33 -13.91 2.35 35.72
CA ARG A 33 -12.92 3.41 36.03
C ARG A 33 -11.67 3.33 35.13
N ALA A 34 -11.23 2.12 34.80
CA ALA A 34 -10.14 1.87 33.86
C ALA A 34 -10.36 2.45 32.45
N ALA A 35 -11.59 2.44 31.94
CA ALA A 35 -11.93 3.04 30.66
C ALA A 35 -11.99 4.57 30.74
N THR A 36 -12.38 5.14 31.88
CA THR A 36 -12.35 6.59 32.11
C THR A 36 -10.91 7.11 32.23
N ASP A 37 -10.05 6.39 32.97
CA ASP A 37 -8.63 6.72 33.12
C ASP A 37 -7.89 6.60 31.78
N LEU A 38 -8.23 5.58 30.97
CA LEU A 38 -7.71 5.43 29.61
C LEU A 38 -8.19 6.57 28.70
N LEU A 39 -9.44 7.01 28.85
CA LEU A 39 -9.98 8.13 28.08
C LEU A 39 -9.24 9.42 28.43
N ILE A 40 -9.05 9.72 29.72
CA ILE A 40 -8.35 10.93 30.19
C ILE A 40 -6.90 10.93 29.69
N LEU A 41 -6.17 9.82 29.87
CA LEU A 41 -4.83 9.65 29.30
C LEU A 41 -4.80 9.84 27.78
N PHE A 42 -5.82 9.36 27.07
CA PHE A 42 -5.92 9.56 25.62
C PHE A 42 -6.19 11.02 25.25
N THR A 43 -7.07 11.71 25.96
CA THR A 43 -7.39 13.14 25.71
C THR A 43 -6.18 14.04 25.94
N ASP A 44 -5.47 13.84 27.05
CA ASP A 44 -4.27 14.61 27.38
C ASP A 44 -3.16 14.32 26.37
N PHE A 45 -2.95 13.05 26.02
CA PHE A 45 -1.97 12.65 25.02
C PHE A 45 -2.28 13.22 23.63
N VAL A 46 -3.54 13.18 23.18
CA VAL A 46 -3.96 13.72 21.87
C VAL A 46 -3.75 15.23 21.75
N SER A 47 -3.79 15.96 22.86
CA SER A 47 -3.63 17.42 22.85
C SER A 47 -2.20 17.90 22.54
N GLU A 48 -1.20 17.05 22.75
CA GLU A 48 0.23 17.40 22.58
C GLU A 48 0.98 16.49 21.59
N SER A 49 0.37 15.39 21.16
CA SER A 49 1.07 14.33 20.42
C SER A 49 0.91 14.43 18.90
N SER A 50 1.93 13.96 18.17
CA SER A 50 1.82 13.76 16.72
C SER A 50 0.83 12.63 16.40
N ILE A 51 0.27 12.62 15.19
CA ILE A 51 -0.66 11.57 14.72
C ILE A 51 -0.05 10.16 14.89
N SER A 52 1.25 10.02 14.58
CA SER A 52 1.98 8.77 14.76
C SER A 52 2.03 8.31 16.22
N GLN A 53 2.18 9.24 17.16
CA GLN A 53 2.15 8.93 18.59
C GLN A 53 0.77 8.45 19.03
N ILE A 54 -0.31 9.10 18.57
CA ILE A 54 -1.71 8.69 18.85
C ILE A 54 -1.96 7.26 18.38
N PHE A 55 -1.57 6.93 17.16
CA PHE A 55 -1.71 5.57 16.65
C PHE A 55 -0.85 4.57 17.43
N ALA A 56 0.39 4.93 17.80
CA ALA A 56 1.26 4.05 18.57
C ALA A 56 0.66 3.73 19.94
N PHE A 57 0.12 4.75 20.62
CA PHE A 57 -0.61 4.57 21.88
C PHE A 57 -1.79 3.62 21.69
N GLN A 58 -2.63 3.85 20.68
CA GLN A 58 -3.79 2.99 20.43
C GLN A 58 -3.37 1.53 20.22
N ILE A 59 -2.32 1.26 19.44
CA ILE A 59 -1.82 -0.10 19.20
C ILE A 59 -1.32 -0.75 20.49
N ILE A 60 -0.50 -0.03 21.26
CA ILE A 60 0.12 -0.55 22.49
C ILE A 60 -0.95 -0.89 23.54
N TYR A 61 -1.94 -0.02 23.71
CA TYR A 61 -2.95 -0.16 24.76
C TYR A 61 -4.11 -1.07 24.39
N THR A 62 -4.54 -1.09 23.12
CA THR A 62 -5.65 -1.96 22.70
C THR A 62 -5.19 -3.40 22.41
N LYS A 63 -3.88 -3.66 22.34
CA LYS A 63 -3.26 -4.95 21.93
C LYS A 63 -4.10 -5.68 20.88
N PRO A 64 -4.42 -5.04 19.74
CA PRO A 64 -5.28 -5.69 18.77
C PRO A 64 -4.56 -6.93 18.23
N MET A 65 -5.31 -8.01 17.95
CA MET A 65 -4.75 -9.19 17.30
C MET A 65 -4.31 -8.79 15.87
N GLY A 66 -3.01 -8.71 15.62
CA GLY A 66 -2.47 -8.34 14.30
C GLY A 66 -1.03 -7.83 14.33
N HIS A 67 -0.50 -7.51 13.15
CA HIS A 67 0.84 -6.96 12.97
C HIS A 67 0.73 -5.51 12.52
N PHE A 68 0.65 -4.57 13.46
CA PHE A 68 0.45 -3.16 13.13
C PHE A 68 1.76 -2.43 12.90
N ILE A 69 1.78 -1.57 11.89
CA ILE A 69 2.88 -0.65 11.61
C ILE A 69 2.35 0.76 11.35
N ILE A 70 3.13 1.75 11.74
CA ILE A 70 2.95 3.13 11.33
C ILE A 70 4.07 3.46 10.36
N VAL A 71 3.68 3.95 9.18
CA VAL A 71 4.63 4.36 8.16
C VAL A 71 4.37 5.79 7.74
N GLU A 72 5.45 6.51 7.52
CA GLU A 72 5.46 7.76 6.80
C GLU A 72 5.65 7.47 5.31
N LEU A 73 4.79 8.04 4.48
CA LEU A 73 4.82 7.92 3.04
C LEU A 73 5.06 9.29 2.43
N GLN A 74 6.10 9.41 1.62
CA GLN A 74 6.40 10.64 0.88
C GLN A 74 6.32 10.37 -0.62
N TYR A 75 5.57 11.18 -1.38
CA TYR A 75 5.29 10.91 -2.80
C TYR A 75 4.88 12.18 -3.57
N LYS A 76 4.91 12.11 -4.91
CA LYS A 76 4.39 13.18 -5.79
C LYS A 76 2.87 13.33 -5.67
N PRO A 77 2.31 14.55 -5.46
CA PRO A 77 0.87 14.75 -5.30
C PRO A 77 0.07 14.23 -6.51
N THR A 78 -0.73 13.18 -6.30
CA THR A 78 -1.62 12.63 -7.33
C THR A 78 -2.82 11.94 -6.69
N ILE A 79 -3.98 12.01 -7.35
CA ILE A 79 -5.21 11.34 -6.92
C ILE A 79 -5.06 9.80 -6.88
N GLY A 80 -4.14 9.26 -7.68
CA GLY A 80 -3.89 7.83 -7.77
C GLY A 80 -2.94 7.27 -6.71
N ALA A 81 -2.39 8.10 -5.81
CA ALA A 81 -1.29 7.70 -4.94
C ALA A 81 -1.66 6.55 -4.00
N ARG A 82 -2.87 6.58 -3.42
CA ARG A 82 -3.35 5.50 -2.55
C ARG A 82 -3.46 4.17 -3.31
N SER A 83 -4.10 4.18 -4.48
CA SER A 83 -4.21 2.99 -5.32
C SER A 83 -2.83 2.47 -5.75
N TYR A 84 -1.92 3.39 -6.07
CA TYR A 84 -0.55 3.06 -6.44
C TYR A 84 0.21 2.41 -5.29
N PHE A 85 0.18 2.97 -4.08
CA PHE A 85 0.80 2.39 -2.90
C PHE A 85 0.25 0.98 -2.61
N THR A 86 -1.07 0.84 -2.61
CA THR A 86 -1.74 -0.46 -2.40
C THR A 86 -1.33 -1.49 -3.45
N ARG A 87 -1.17 -1.09 -4.72
CA ARG A 87 -0.79 -1.99 -5.80
C ARG A 87 0.70 -2.36 -5.77
N ASN A 88 1.57 -1.53 -5.21
CA ASN A 88 3.01 -1.65 -5.47
C ASN A 88 3.89 -1.86 -4.22
N PHE A 89 3.45 -1.43 -3.04
CA PHE A 89 4.28 -1.42 -1.82
C PHE A 89 3.81 -2.39 -0.73
N ILE A 90 2.51 -2.67 -0.67
CA ILE A 90 1.94 -3.59 0.33
C ILE A 90 1.34 -4.81 -0.36
N ARG A 91 1.17 -5.90 0.39
CA ARG A 91 0.54 -7.11 -0.13
C ARG A 91 -0.97 -7.00 -0.07
N LYS A 92 -1.66 -7.87 -0.81
CA LYS A 92 -3.14 -7.92 -0.81
C LYS A 92 -3.75 -8.25 0.56
N GLU A 93 -3.01 -8.93 1.43
CA GLU A 93 -3.45 -9.26 2.78
C GLU A 93 -3.32 -8.08 3.75
N ASP A 94 -2.51 -7.07 3.39
CA ASP A 94 -2.29 -5.89 4.23
C ASP A 94 -3.46 -4.91 4.07
N VAL A 95 -3.90 -4.34 5.18
CA VAL A 95 -5.05 -3.43 5.23
C VAL A 95 -4.62 -2.07 5.77
N ILE A 96 -4.81 -1.03 4.96
CA ILE A 96 -4.62 0.36 5.39
C ILE A 96 -5.84 0.77 6.21
N LEU A 97 -5.65 0.93 7.51
CA LEU A 97 -6.70 1.35 8.45
C LEU A 97 -6.89 2.86 8.42
N TYR A 98 -5.78 3.60 8.42
CA TYR A 98 -5.79 5.06 8.35
C TYR A 98 -4.77 5.56 7.33
N TRP A 99 -5.15 6.66 6.66
CA TRP A 99 -4.29 7.41 5.76
C TRP A 99 -4.55 8.88 6.03
N VAL A 100 -3.57 9.57 6.62
CA VAL A 100 -3.70 10.98 7.00
C VAL A 100 -2.64 11.78 6.26
N ASN A 101 -3.07 12.76 5.47
CA ASN A 101 -2.15 13.66 4.78
C ASN A 101 -1.64 14.72 5.76
N GLU A 102 -0.33 14.86 5.88
CA GLU A 102 0.30 15.85 6.74
C GLU A 102 0.49 17.15 5.98
N HIS A 103 -0.57 17.97 5.93
CA HIS A 103 -0.59 19.22 5.16
C HIS A 103 0.55 20.18 5.56
N ALA A 104 0.92 20.25 6.84
CA ALA A 104 1.99 21.11 7.33
C ALA A 104 3.39 20.74 6.78
N ARG A 105 3.59 19.48 6.40
CA ARG A 105 4.86 18.96 5.83
C ARG A 105 4.79 18.74 4.33
N SER A 106 3.60 18.87 3.75
CA SER A 106 3.36 18.73 2.33
C SER A 106 3.63 20.05 1.60
N SER A 107 4.00 19.95 0.33
CA SER A 107 4.21 21.04 -0.61
C SER A 107 3.46 20.78 -1.91
N SER A 108 3.52 21.72 -2.85
CA SER A 108 2.96 21.54 -4.19
C SER A 108 3.63 20.43 -5.01
N SER A 109 4.86 20.05 -4.67
CA SER A 109 5.64 19.03 -5.38
C SER A 109 5.76 17.71 -4.62
N ARG A 110 5.42 17.68 -3.32
CA ARG A 110 5.59 16.51 -2.45
C ARG A 110 4.49 16.45 -1.41
N THR A 111 3.79 15.32 -1.33
CA THR A 111 2.87 15.03 -0.23
C THR A 111 3.54 14.12 0.78
N VAL A 112 3.31 14.38 2.06
CA VAL A 112 3.67 13.50 3.17
C VAL A 112 2.39 12.96 3.79
N SER A 113 2.34 11.66 4.08
CA SER A 113 1.19 11.02 4.71
C SER A 113 1.64 10.04 5.77
N THR A 114 0.89 9.99 6.87
CA THR A 114 1.06 8.98 7.91
C THR A 114 -0.02 7.92 7.77
N LEU A 115 0.41 6.66 7.69
CA LEU A 115 -0.47 5.52 7.47
C LEU A 115 -0.37 4.57 8.67
N LEU A 116 -1.53 4.07 9.10
CA LEU A 116 -1.62 2.91 9.98
C LEU A 116 -2.03 1.70 9.16
N ILE A 117 -1.19 0.65 9.19
CA ILE A 117 -1.39 -0.55 8.39
C ILE A 117 -1.45 -1.76 9.33
N ASN A 118 -2.48 -2.60 9.16
CA ASN A 118 -2.49 -3.95 9.70
C ASN A 118 -1.87 -4.88 8.64
N LEU A 119 -0.67 -5.38 8.91
CA LEU A 119 -0.01 -6.31 8.03
C LEU A 119 -0.69 -7.68 8.15
N GLY A 120 -1.22 -8.17 7.03
CA GLY A 120 -1.77 -9.52 6.94
C GLY A 120 -0.67 -10.59 6.87
N THR A 121 0.59 -10.17 6.70
CA THR A 121 1.77 -11.02 6.73
C THR A 121 2.83 -10.44 7.67
N PRO A 122 3.82 -11.21 8.12
CA PRO A 122 4.88 -10.66 8.94
C PRO A 122 5.88 -9.79 8.15
N ASN A 123 5.69 -9.52 6.85
CA ASN A 123 6.66 -8.74 6.07
C ASN A 123 6.29 -7.27 6.07
N THR A 124 7.28 -6.40 6.25
CA THR A 124 7.07 -4.95 6.17
C THR A 124 7.09 -4.47 4.72
N PRO A 125 6.38 -3.38 4.37
CA PRO A 125 6.53 -2.73 3.08
C PRO A 125 8.00 -2.32 2.85
N PRO A 126 8.47 -2.31 1.59
CA PRO A 126 9.81 -1.91 1.24
C PRO A 126 9.91 -0.39 1.27
N LYS A 127 11.10 0.14 1.57
CA LYS A 127 11.33 1.59 1.58
C LYS A 127 11.11 2.25 0.22
N LYS A 128 11.39 1.52 -0.86
CA LYS A 128 11.24 1.92 -2.26
C LYS A 128 10.55 0.80 -3.02
N LEU A 129 10.03 1.13 -4.20
CA LEU A 129 9.43 0.13 -5.08
C LEU A 129 10.45 -0.96 -5.46
N ILE A 130 10.06 -2.22 -5.24
CA ILE A 130 10.85 -3.39 -5.61
C ILE A 130 10.03 -4.34 -6.49
N THR A 131 10.72 -5.06 -7.37
CA THR A 131 10.10 -5.99 -8.33
C THR A 131 9.21 -7.04 -7.65
N GLY A 132 9.61 -7.58 -6.50
CA GLY A 132 8.98 -8.75 -5.89
C GLY A 132 7.52 -8.51 -5.50
N ILE A 133 7.24 -7.43 -4.78
CA ILE A 133 5.85 -7.10 -4.38
C ILE A 133 5.04 -6.68 -5.60
N PHE A 134 5.64 -5.90 -6.49
CA PHE A 134 4.98 -5.48 -7.71
C PHE A 134 4.54 -6.69 -8.56
N ALA A 135 5.42 -7.66 -8.78
CA ALA A 135 5.10 -8.89 -9.52
C ALA A 135 3.98 -9.71 -8.86
N LEU A 136 3.99 -9.83 -7.53
CA LEU A 136 2.96 -10.54 -6.77
C LEU A 136 1.59 -9.88 -6.92
N ASN A 137 1.53 -8.57 -6.76
CA ASN A 137 0.28 -7.82 -6.88
C ASN A 137 -0.21 -7.75 -8.32
N GLN A 138 0.71 -7.74 -9.29
CA GLN A 138 0.39 -7.81 -10.71
C GLN A 138 -0.38 -9.10 -11.06
N ALA A 139 -0.01 -10.23 -10.46
CA ALA A 139 -0.74 -11.49 -10.64
C ALA A 139 -2.20 -11.39 -10.17
N GLU A 140 -2.45 -10.68 -9.08
CA GLU A 140 -3.81 -10.47 -8.56
C GLU A 140 -4.63 -9.51 -9.42
N VAL A 141 -3.99 -8.51 -10.03
CA VAL A 141 -4.64 -7.64 -11.02
C VAL A 141 -5.11 -8.47 -12.21
N CYS A 142 -4.23 -9.27 -12.82
CA CYS A 142 -4.61 -10.16 -13.92
C CYS A 142 -5.76 -11.09 -13.52
N LYS A 143 -5.69 -11.70 -12.33
CA LYS A 143 -6.73 -12.61 -11.82
C LYS A 143 -8.08 -11.92 -11.66
N LYS A 144 -8.12 -10.68 -11.17
CA LYS A 144 -9.35 -9.89 -11.04
C LYS A 144 -9.95 -9.56 -12.40
N MET A 145 -9.12 -9.14 -13.36
CA MET A 145 -9.55 -8.84 -14.73
C MET A 145 -10.14 -10.07 -15.42
N ILE A 146 -9.48 -11.23 -15.32
CA ILE A 146 -10.00 -12.49 -15.86
C ILE A 146 -11.38 -12.80 -15.28
N LYS A 147 -11.52 -12.70 -13.95
CA LYS A 147 -12.79 -12.97 -13.27
C LYS A 147 -13.90 -12.00 -13.74
N GLU A 148 -13.57 -10.73 -13.92
CA GLU A 148 -14.52 -9.71 -14.38
C GLU A 148 -14.97 -9.96 -15.83
N ILE A 149 -14.04 -10.26 -16.73
CA ILE A 149 -14.32 -10.67 -18.10
C ILE A 149 -15.23 -11.90 -18.12
N ASP A 150 -14.91 -12.93 -17.33
CA ASP A 150 -15.69 -14.17 -17.26
C ASP A 150 -17.11 -13.94 -16.75
N ILE A 151 -17.29 -13.11 -15.72
CA ILE A 151 -18.61 -12.75 -15.19
C ILE A 151 -19.41 -12.01 -16.27
N THR A 152 -18.78 -11.04 -16.93
CA THR A 152 -19.41 -10.23 -17.98
C THR A 152 -19.87 -11.11 -19.15
N LEU A 153 -19.02 -12.03 -19.61
CA LEU A 153 -19.36 -12.98 -20.67
C LEU A 153 -20.50 -13.93 -20.27
N LYS A 154 -20.54 -14.38 -19.02
CA LYS A 154 -21.66 -15.20 -18.52
C LYS A 154 -22.98 -14.43 -18.52
N VAL A 155 -22.96 -13.15 -18.16
CA VAL A 155 -24.16 -12.29 -18.25
C VAL A 155 -24.63 -12.18 -19.70
N CYS A 156 -23.71 -11.95 -20.65
CA CYS A 156 -24.04 -11.91 -22.07
C CYS A 156 -24.62 -13.23 -22.60
N ASP A 157 -24.09 -14.37 -22.13
CA ASP A 157 -24.57 -15.70 -22.49
C ASP A 157 -25.99 -15.95 -21.96
N ILE A 158 -26.28 -15.53 -20.72
CA ILE A 158 -27.62 -15.61 -20.14
C ILE A 158 -28.62 -14.76 -20.95
N ILE A 159 -28.29 -13.51 -21.25
CA ILE A 159 -29.16 -12.60 -22.03
C ILE A 159 -29.42 -13.18 -23.43
N SER A 160 -28.38 -13.70 -24.09
CA SER A 160 -28.49 -14.25 -25.44
C SER A 160 -29.35 -15.52 -25.50
N LYS A 161 -29.43 -16.29 -24.41
CA LYS A 161 -30.21 -17.54 -24.34
C LYS A 161 -31.67 -17.33 -23.93
N ASP A 162 -32.00 -16.18 -23.37
CA ASP A 162 -33.36 -15.85 -22.97
C ASP A 162 -34.18 -15.40 -24.19
N PRO A 163 -35.29 -16.08 -24.55
CA PRO A 163 -36.08 -15.76 -25.74
C PRO A 163 -36.75 -14.39 -25.72
N ASP A 164 -37.03 -13.85 -24.53
CA ASP A 164 -37.70 -12.57 -24.34
C ASP A 164 -36.68 -11.43 -24.36
N LEU A 165 -35.52 -11.63 -23.73
CA LEU A 165 -34.46 -10.62 -23.67
C LEU A 165 -33.66 -10.52 -24.99
N SER A 166 -33.41 -11.64 -25.66
CA SER A 166 -32.60 -11.70 -26.90
C SER A 166 -33.21 -10.95 -28.09
N LYS A 167 -34.51 -10.66 -28.05
CA LYS A 167 -35.22 -9.92 -29.11
C LYS A 167 -35.43 -8.45 -28.80
N ASP A 168 -35.11 -8.00 -27.59
CA ASP A 168 -35.25 -6.58 -27.22
C ASP A 168 -34.05 -5.79 -27.79
N PRO A 169 -34.28 -4.77 -28.63
CA PRO A 169 -33.22 -3.93 -29.19
C PRO A 169 -32.32 -3.27 -28.13
N LYS A 170 -32.81 -3.04 -26.90
CA LYS A 170 -31.99 -2.51 -25.80
C LYS A 170 -30.93 -3.49 -25.36
N PHE A 171 -31.25 -4.78 -25.31
CA PHE A 171 -30.29 -5.82 -24.95
C PHE A 171 -29.30 -6.09 -26.07
N GLU A 172 -29.71 -5.96 -27.33
CA GLU A 172 -28.77 -6.00 -28.47
C GLU A 172 -27.71 -4.89 -28.37
N ALA A 173 -28.12 -3.65 -28.14
CA ALA A 173 -27.19 -2.52 -27.96
C ALA A 173 -26.28 -2.71 -26.73
N TYR A 174 -26.82 -3.26 -25.64
CA TYR A 174 -26.06 -3.61 -24.45
C TYR A 174 -25.01 -4.70 -24.73
N LEU A 175 -25.37 -5.76 -25.45
CA LEU A 175 -24.47 -6.86 -25.81
C LEU A 175 -23.31 -6.35 -26.68
N GLU A 176 -23.59 -5.48 -27.65
CA GLU A 176 -22.53 -4.90 -28.50
C GLU A 176 -21.59 -3.99 -27.70
N THR A 177 -22.13 -3.13 -26.84
CA THR A 177 -21.34 -2.30 -25.92
C THR A 177 -20.46 -3.17 -25.02
N THR A 178 -21.03 -4.26 -24.51
CA THR A 178 -20.32 -5.20 -23.64
C THR A 178 -19.23 -5.97 -24.40
N ARG A 179 -19.46 -6.30 -25.67
CA ARG A 179 -18.45 -6.94 -26.53
C ARG A 179 -17.23 -6.04 -26.70
N LEU A 180 -17.44 -4.76 -27.01
CA LEU A 180 -16.37 -3.77 -27.13
C LEU A 180 -15.62 -3.58 -25.80
N TYR A 181 -16.34 -3.55 -24.67
CA TYR A 181 -15.74 -3.51 -23.34
C TYR A 181 -14.83 -4.71 -23.08
N VAL A 182 -15.34 -5.93 -23.30
CA VAL A 182 -14.57 -7.17 -23.09
C VAL A 182 -13.35 -7.25 -24.00
N GLU A 183 -13.47 -6.81 -25.25
CA GLU A 183 -12.33 -6.73 -26.18
C GLU A 183 -11.24 -5.77 -25.66
N GLY A 184 -11.65 -4.60 -25.17
CA GLY A 184 -10.74 -3.64 -24.51
C GLY A 184 -10.06 -4.23 -23.27
N GLU A 185 -10.83 -4.88 -22.39
CA GLU A 185 -10.28 -5.49 -21.17
C GLU A 185 -9.34 -6.66 -21.47
N ARG A 186 -9.60 -7.45 -22.52
CA ARG A 186 -8.67 -8.49 -22.99
C ARG A 186 -7.36 -7.88 -23.48
N GLY A 187 -7.41 -6.78 -24.23
CA GLY A 187 -6.22 -6.04 -24.65
C GLY A 187 -5.41 -5.54 -23.45
N ARG A 188 -6.07 -4.95 -22.45
CA ARG A 188 -5.44 -4.52 -21.20
C ARG A 188 -4.84 -5.70 -20.43
N LEU A 189 -5.56 -6.81 -20.31
CA LEU A 189 -5.08 -8.02 -19.63
C LEU A 189 -3.81 -8.55 -20.28
N ALA A 190 -3.71 -8.53 -21.62
CA ALA A 190 -2.51 -8.97 -22.32
C ALA A 190 -1.28 -8.12 -21.94
N VAL A 191 -1.44 -6.80 -21.84
CA VAL A 191 -0.37 -5.88 -21.41
C VAL A 191 0.03 -6.12 -19.95
N GLU A 192 -0.96 -6.29 -19.07
CA GLU A 192 -0.74 -6.52 -17.64
C GLU A 192 -0.07 -7.89 -17.39
N GLU A 193 -0.41 -8.90 -18.19
CA GLU A 193 0.21 -10.23 -18.13
C GLU A 193 1.64 -10.22 -18.70
N ASP A 194 1.90 -9.53 -19.81
CA ASP A 194 3.27 -9.36 -20.31
C ASP A 194 4.16 -8.65 -19.27
N THR A 195 3.64 -7.58 -18.66
CA THR A 195 4.33 -6.88 -17.54
C THR A 195 4.66 -7.85 -16.42
N ARG A 196 3.71 -8.71 -16.01
CA ARG A 196 3.94 -9.74 -14.99
C ARG A 196 5.07 -10.68 -15.38
N GLN A 197 5.07 -11.17 -16.63
CA GLN A 197 6.10 -12.09 -17.13
C GLN A 197 7.48 -11.43 -17.18
N GLN A 198 7.56 -10.15 -17.53
CA GLN A 198 8.81 -9.40 -17.50
C GLN A 198 9.34 -9.24 -16.07
N LEU A 199 8.47 -8.90 -15.11
CA LEU A 199 8.85 -8.74 -13.71
C LEU A 199 9.37 -10.04 -13.08
N LEU A 200 8.82 -11.20 -13.46
CA LEU A 200 9.28 -12.51 -12.97
C LEU A 200 10.73 -12.85 -13.39
N LYS A 201 11.24 -12.24 -14.47
CA LYS A 201 12.62 -12.43 -14.93
C LYS A 201 13.63 -11.60 -14.13
N ILE A 202 13.15 -10.62 -13.35
CA ILE A 202 13.98 -9.68 -12.61
C ILE A 202 14.09 -10.16 -11.14
N PRO A 203 15.26 -10.05 -10.50
CA PRO A 203 15.41 -10.38 -9.09
C PRO A 203 14.38 -9.65 -8.20
N PRO A 204 13.74 -10.32 -7.23
CA PRO A 204 12.61 -9.77 -6.48
C PRO A 204 12.96 -8.57 -5.58
N ASN A 205 14.23 -8.40 -5.23
CA ASN A 205 14.68 -7.32 -4.35
C ASN A 205 15.35 -6.17 -5.12
N LEU A 206 15.30 -6.17 -6.45
CA LEU A 206 15.83 -5.07 -7.26
C LEU A 206 14.92 -3.85 -7.13
N GLU A 207 15.51 -2.68 -6.90
CA GLU A 207 14.79 -1.41 -6.96
C GLU A 207 14.38 -1.14 -8.42
N VAL A 208 13.13 -0.76 -8.64
CA VAL A 208 12.60 -0.39 -9.95
C VAL A 208 12.22 1.08 -9.99
N PHE A 209 12.12 1.64 -11.19
CA PHE A 209 11.72 3.03 -11.36
C PHE A 209 10.31 3.27 -10.78
N ASP A 210 10.19 4.33 -9.98
CA ASP A 210 8.93 4.73 -9.36
C ASP A 210 8.47 6.09 -9.91
N PRO A 211 7.43 6.14 -10.76
CA PRO A 211 6.90 7.40 -11.30
C PRO A 211 6.45 8.40 -10.23
N LEU A 212 6.04 7.93 -9.04
CA LEU A 212 5.59 8.80 -7.95
C LEU A 212 6.70 9.15 -6.95
N GLU A 213 7.92 8.63 -7.17
CA GLU A 213 9.05 8.80 -6.26
C GLU A 213 8.66 8.49 -4.80
N MET A 214 7.85 7.44 -4.63
CA MET A 214 7.23 7.08 -3.37
C MET A 214 8.27 6.42 -2.45
N THR A 215 8.38 6.96 -1.24
CA THR A 215 9.29 6.44 -0.20
C THR A 215 8.50 6.14 1.06
N CYS A 216 8.69 4.94 1.58
CA CYS A 216 7.99 4.43 2.76
C CYS A 216 8.99 4.28 3.92
N GLU A 217 8.82 5.07 4.97
CA GLU A 217 9.65 5.01 6.16
C GLU A 217 8.83 4.47 7.33
N ILE A 218 9.41 3.54 8.11
CA ILE A 218 8.71 2.95 9.25
C ILE A 218 8.93 3.86 10.45
N GLU A 219 7.87 4.50 10.93
CA GLU A 219 7.88 5.37 12.10
C GLU A 219 7.77 4.55 13.39
N PHE A 220 6.88 3.54 13.38
CA PHE A 220 6.66 2.70 14.55
C PHE A 220 6.30 1.27 14.17
N ILE A 221 6.88 0.34 14.92
CA ILE A 221 6.62 -1.09 14.83
C ILE A 221 7.07 -1.76 16.13
N ASP A 222 6.24 -2.63 16.70
CA ASP A 222 6.57 -3.29 17.99
C ASP A 222 7.80 -4.19 17.89
N LYS A 223 7.79 -5.10 16.90
CA LYS A 223 8.91 -6.00 16.60
C LYS A 223 9.29 -5.87 15.15
N HIS A 224 10.57 -5.62 14.90
CA HIS A 224 11.12 -5.56 13.54
C HIS A 224 12.53 -6.12 13.47
N CYS A 225 12.76 -6.95 12.45
CA CYS A 225 14.07 -7.43 12.08
C CYS A 225 14.50 -6.81 10.75
N SER A 226 15.39 -5.83 10.80
CA SER A 226 15.93 -5.16 9.61
C SER A 226 16.74 -6.08 8.68
N ILE A 227 17.24 -7.22 9.18
CA ILE A 227 18.01 -8.19 8.37
C ILE A 227 17.09 -8.94 7.41
N CYS A 228 15.94 -9.40 7.88
CA CYS A 228 15.02 -10.20 7.07
C CYS A 228 13.71 -9.48 6.72
N ARG A 229 13.56 -8.22 7.17
CA ARG A 229 12.40 -7.34 6.96
C ARG A 229 11.08 -7.95 7.42
N THR A 230 11.11 -8.60 8.59
CA THR A 230 9.90 -9.20 9.19
C THR A 230 9.58 -8.63 10.56
N THR A 231 8.32 -8.80 10.96
CA THR A 231 7.76 -8.37 12.24
C THR A 231 7.64 -9.50 13.26
N SER A 232 7.98 -10.74 12.85
CA SER A 232 7.85 -11.92 13.72
C SER A 232 8.89 -11.96 14.85
N HIS A 233 10.00 -11.24 14.70
CA HIS A 233 11.10 -11.24 15.66
C HIS A 233 11.92 -9.95 15.55
N SER A 234 12.71 -9.66 16.58
CA SER A 234 13.67 -8.56 16.57
C SER A 234 14.99 -8.94 15.87
N VAL A 235 15.83 -7.97 15.52
CA VAL A 235 17.19 -8.23 15.00
C VAL A 235 18.03 -9.11 15.95
N ARG A 236 17.78 -9.02 17.28
CA ARG A 236 18.51 -9.79 18.29
C ARG A 236 18.20 -11.29 18.20
N GLU A 237 16.97 -11.64 17.84
CA GLU A 237 16.47 -13.01 17.73
C GLU A 237 16.65 -13.60 16.32
N CYS A 238 17.25 -12.84 15.39
CA CYS A 238 17.33 -13.23 13.99
C CYS A 238 18.33 -14.37 13.76
N LYS A 239 17.81 -15.54 13.35
CA LYS A 239 18.62 -16.71 12.99
C LYS A 239 19.56 -16.45 11.80
N LYS A 240 19.26 -15.49 10.92
CA LYS A 240 20.14 -15.13 9.78
C LYS A 240 21.37 -14.33 10.22
N LYS A 241 21.37 -13.74 11.43
CA LYS A 241 22.50 -12.94 11.95
C LYS A 241 23.76 -13.76 12.15
N THR A 242 23.65 -15.04 12.50
CA THR A 242 24.79 -15.94 12.74
C THR A 242 25.43 -16.44 11.45
N GLN A 243 24.68 -16.50 10.34
CA GLN A 243 25.17 -16.98 9.05
C GLN A 243 26.13 -15.98 8.36
N GLY A 244 26.05 -14.69 8.67
CA GLY A 244 26.90 -13.66 8.05
C GLY A 244 28.27 -13.43 8.70
N ARG A 245 28.57 -14.06 9.85
CA ARG A 245 29.87 -13.91 10.56
C ARG A 245 30.79 -15.13 10.42
N GLY A 246 30.37 -16.19 9.72
CA GLY A 246 31.07 -17.48 9.68
C GLY A 246 31.99 -17.74 8.48
N SER A 247 32.02 -16.88 7.46
CA SER A 247 32.85 -17.08 6.27
C SER A 247 33.88 -15.96 6.09
N ARG A 248 34.70 -15.73 7.13
CA ARG A 248 36.10 -15.38 6.82
C ARG A 248 36.72 -16.64 6.25
N SER A 249 36.63 -16.79 4.92
CA SER A 249 37.52 -17.67 4.18
C SER A 249 38.93 -17.35 4.65
N SER A 250 39.58 -18.34 5.25
CA SER A 250 41.03 -18.40 5.38
C SER A 250 41.62 -18.13 4.00
N PHE A 251 41.95 -16.87 3.71
CA PHE A 251 42.81 -16.55 2.59
C PHE A 251 44.09 -17.35 2.81
N PRO A 252 44.48 -18.24 1.89
CA PRO A 252 45.77 -18.89 1.99
C PRO A 252 46.81 -17.77 1.97
N LYS A 253 47.60 -17.67 3.05
CA LYS A 253 48.78 -16.80 3.08
C LYS A 253 49.63 -17.20 1.88
N SER A 254 49.68 -16.35 0.86
CA SER A 254 50.61 -16.51 -0.24
C SER A 254 52.02 -16.50 0.35
N SER A 255 52.65 -17.66 0.40
CA SER A 255 54.06 -17.82 0.67
C SER A 255 54.82 -16.97 -0.33
N LYS A 256 55.46 -15.91 0.16
CA LYS A 256 56.47 -15.16 -0.59
C LYS A 256 57.63 -16.11 -0.86
N THR A 257 57.70 -16.67 -2.05
CA THR A 257 58.90 -17.35 -2.54
C THR A 257 59.94 -16.29 -2.85
N HIS A 258 60.94 -16.23 -1.97
CA HIS A 258 62.15 -15.44 -2.13
C HIS A 258 63.00 -16.12 -3.23
N GLN A 259 63.03 -15.58 -4.45
CA GLN A 259 64.06 -15.95 -5.42
C GLN A 259 65.21 -14.96 -5.31
N GLN A 260 66.30 -15.42 -4.70
CA GLN A 260 67.62 -14.81 -4.76
C GLN A 260 68.39 -15.37 -5.98
N LYS A 261 69.03 -14.44 -6.70
CA LYS A 261 70.38 -14.50 -7.30
C LYS A 261 70.76 -15.60 -8.31
N GLY A 262 71.21 -15.11 -9.48
CA GLY A 262 72.35 -15.58 -10.28
C GLY A 262 72.51 -14.63 -11.47
N SER A 263 73.42 -13.65 -11.49
CA SER A 263 74.89 -13.71 -11.66
C SER A 263 75.33 -14.20 -13.04
N ARG A 264 75.85 -13.25 -13.85
CA ARG A 264 76.90 -13.34 -14.92
C ARG A 264 76.60 -14.31 -16.09
N GLU A 265 76.88 -13.99 -17.35
CA GLU A 265 77.94 -13.18 -17.99
C GLU A 265 77.39 -12.23 -19.06
#